data_AF-A0A831SKS9-F1
#
_entry.id   AF-A0A831SKS9-F1
#
_cell.length_a   1.000
_cell.length_b   1.000
_cell.length_c   1.000
_cell.angle_alpha   90.00
_cell.angle_beta   90.00
_cell.angle_gamma   90.00
#
_symmetry.space_group_name_H-M   'P 1'
#
loop_
_entity.id
_entity.type
_entity.pdbx_description
1 polymer ?
#
loop_
_entity_poly.entity_id
_entity_poly.type
_entity_poly.pdbx_seq_one_letter_code
_entity_poly.pdbx_strand_id
1 'polypeptide(L)'
;MEEQKLTNEDKWIILKSLFDEKGLVRQHLDSYNQFIESKMQEIVDESNEVIPDIPGFKIKFGKIKVGTPKVREADGATMEITPIEARIRELSYAADITLEMTPITIDERTQREEPEETLDIYIGKLPIMLKSCRCPLENLSEQELI
;
A
#
# COMPACT_ATOMS: atom_id res chain seq x y z
N MET A 1 -50.84 13.89 12.42
CA MET A 1 -49.78 12.87 12.43
C MET A 1 -48.78 13.32 13.47
N GLU A 2 -48.80 12.73 14.65
CA GLU A 2 -47.79 13.00 15.69
C GLU A 2 -46.45 12.43 15.24
N GLU A 3 -45.41 13.26 15.27
CA GLU A 3 -44.02 12.79 15.14
C GLU A 3 -43.70 11.93 16.37
N GLN A 4 -43.64 10.61 16.17
CA GLN A 4 -43.06 9.71 17.17
C GLN A 4 -41.58 10.08 17.35
N LYS A 5 -41.25 10.67 18.49
CA LYS A 5 -39.86 10.94 18.87
C LYS A 5 -39.15 9.62 19.18
N LEU A 6 -37.99 9.39 18.54
CA LEU A 6 -37.10 8.28 18.87
C LEU A 6 -36.78 8.27 20.37
N THR A 7 -36.90 7.10 20.98
CA THR A 7 -36.46 6.88 22.36
C THR A 7 -34.93 6.84 22.45
N ASN A 8 -34.38 6.93 23.66
CA ASN A 8 -32.94 6.79 23.86
C ASN A 8 -32.45 5.37 23.55
N GLU A 9 -33.31 4.36 23.69
CA GLU A 9 -33.01 2.97 23.35
C GLU A 9 -32.87 2.81 21.82
N ASP A 10 -33.76 3.43 21.04
CA ASP A 10 -33.68 3.42 19.57
C ASP A 10 -32.37 4.06 19.06
N LYS A 11 -31.96 5.17 19.69
CA LYS A 11 -30.69 5.85 19.37
C LYS A 11 -29.48 4.98 19.70
N TRP A 12 -29.54 4.22 20.79
CA TRP A 12 -28.46 3.32 21.19
C TRP A 12 -28.30 2.16 20.21
N ILE A 13 -29.40 1.61 19.68
CA ILE A 13 -29.35 0.55 18.66
C ILE A 13 -28.65 1.06 17.39
N ILE A 14 -28.99 2.27 16.93
CA ILE A 14 -28.33 2.89 15.76
C ILE A 14 -26.83 3.10 16.02
N LEU A 15 -26.48 3.61 17.21
CA LEU A 15 -25.09 3.82 17.59
C LEU A 15 -24.30 2.50 17.64
N LYS A 16 -24.89 1.45 18.21
CA LYS A 16 -24.28 0.12 18.28
C LYS A 16 -24.07 -0.46 16.88
N SER A 17 -25.09 -0.37 16.02
CA SER A 17 -24.98 -0.78 14.61
C SER A 17 -23.86 -0.05 13.89
N LEU A 18 -23.68 1.24 14.14
CA LEU A 18 -22.60 2.04 13.56
C LEU A 18 -21.22 1.54 14.03
N PHE A 19 -21.06 1.20 15.31
CA PHE A 19 -19.80 0.68 15.85
C PHE A 19 -19.51 -0.75 15.39
N ASP A 20 -20.53 -1.60 15.27
CA ASP A 20 -20.38 -2.96 14.77
C ASP A 20 -19.98 -2.95 13.29
N GLU A 21 -20.51 -2.02 12.49
CA GLU A 21 -20.17 -1.88 11.06
C GLU A 21 -18.83 -1.17 10.83
N LYS A 22 -18.55 -0.06 11.52
CA LYS A 22 -17.39 0.79 11.24
C LYS A 22 -16.19 0.53 12.16
N GLY A 23 -16.38 -0.11 13.31
CA GLY A 23 -15.35 -0.27 14.32
C GLY A 23 -15.02 1.03 15.07
N LEU A 24 -14.26 0.89 16.17
CA LEU A 24 -13.89 2.00 17.07
C LEU A 24 -12.65 2.79 16.62
N VAL A 25 -11.76 2.18 15.83
CA VAL A 25 -10.45 2.75 15.47
C VAL A 25 -10.24 2.69 13.96
N ARG A 26 -11.16 3.31 13.22
CA ARG A 26 -11.16 3.26 11.76
C ARG A 26 -10.33 4.38 11.11
N GLN A 27 -10.20 5.53 11.77
CA GLN A 27 -9.56 6.71 11.20
C GLN A 27 -8.13 6.47 10.71
N HIS A 28 -7.36 5.63 11.43
CA HIS A 28 -5.99 5.30 11.04
C HIS A 28 -5.96 4.31 9.87
N LEU A 29 -6.87 3.33 9.87
CA LEU A 29 -6.98 2.35 8.79
C LEU A 29 -7.44 3.01 7.49
N ASP A 30 -8.49 3.84 7.54
CA ASP A 30 -8.98 4.56 6.37
C ASP A 30 -7.90 5.50 5.80
N SER A 31 -7.21 6.25 6.68
CA SER A 31 -6.12 7.14 6.25
C SER A 31 -4.94 6.37 5.65
N TYR A 32 -4.61 5.20 6.20
CA TYR A 32 -3.51 4.38 5.69
C TYR A 32 -3.90 3.72 4.36
N ASN A 33 -5.10 3.16 4.26
CA ASN A 33 -5.61 2.55 3.02
C ASN A 33 -5.65 3.59 1.89
N GLN A 34 -6.16 4.79 2.16
CA GLN A 34 -6.14 5.89 1.19
C GLN A 34 -4.71 6.27 0.76
N PHE A 35 -3.75 6.22 1.70
CA PHE A 35 -2.36 6.49 1.38
C PHE A 35 -1.78 5.45 0.40
N ILE A 36 -2.00 4.16 0.67
CA ILE A 36 -1.51 3.07 -0.17
C ILE A 36 -2.19 3.03 -1.54
N GLU A 37 -3.50 3.25 -1.60
CA GLU A 37 -4.29 3.04 -2.82
C GLU A 37 -4.25 4.22 -3.79
N SER A 38 -4.10 5.45 -3.29
CA SER A 38 -4.19 6.65 -4.13
C SER A 38 -2.98 7.57 -3.96
N LYS A 39 -2.68 8.01 -2.73
CA LYS A 39 -1.67 9.06 -2.53
C LYS A 39 -0.26 8.64 -2.95
N MET A 40 0.10 7.37 -2.78
CA MET A 40 1.41 6.89 -3.23
C MET A 40 1.57 7.02 -4.75
N GLN A 41 0.52 6.73 -5.53
CA GLN A 41 0.57 6.90 -6.98
C GLN A 41 0.61 8.40 -7.34
N GLU A 42 -0.18 9.25 -6.67
CA GLU A 42 -0.17 10.70 -6.89
C GLU A 42 1.23 11.31 -6.70
N ILE A 43 1.98 10.87 -5.67
CA ILE A 43 3.36 11.33 -5.42
C ILE A 43 4.31 10.90 -6.54
N VAL A 44 4.15 9.68 -7.05
CA VAL A 44 4.95 9.16 -8.17
C VAL A 44 4.63 9.92 -9.45
N ASP A 45 3.35 10.18 -9.70
CA ASP A 45 2.87 10.93 -10.88
C ASP A 45 3.34 12.39 -10.85
N GLU A 46 3.45 13.00 -9.66
CA GLU A 46 4.00 14.35 -9.49
C GLU A 46 5.50 14.41 -9.83
N SER A 47 6.25 13.34 -9.50
CA SER A 47 7.67 13.25 -9.85
C SER A 47 7.88 12.95 -11.35
N ASN A 48 7.02 12.12 -11.95
CA ASN A 48 6.91 11.74 -13.37
C ASN A 48 8.16 11.12 -14.02
N GLU A 49 9.31 11.78 -13.95
CA GLU A 49 10.56 11.34 -14.59
C GLU A 49 11.79 11.80 -13.82
N VAL A 50 12.88 11.04 -13.96
CA VAL A 50 14.22 11.42 -13.51
C VAL A 50 15.13 11.58 -14.71
N ILE A 51 15.75 12.75 -14.80
CA ILE A 51 16.77 13.07 -15.80
C ILE A 51 18.13 12.97 -15.10
N PRO A 52 18.91 11.90 -15.32
CA PRO A 52 20.28 11.83 -14.82
C PRO A 52 21.17 12.86 -15.53
N ASP A 53 22.34 13.14 -14.94
CA ASP A 53 23.35 14.06 -15.49
C ASP A 53 23.93 13.60 -16.85
N ILE A 54 23.63 12.37 -17.28
CA ILE A 54 24.06 11.81 -18.55
C ILE A 54 23.14 12.36 -19.66
N PRO A 55 23.68 13.05 -20.67
CA PRO A 55 22.88 13.57 -21.77
C PRO A 55 22.25 12.43 -22.57
N GLY A 56 21.00 12.63 -22.99
CA GLY A 56 20.29 11.70 -23.87
C GLY A 56 19.66 10.50 -23.15
N PHE A 57 19.54 10.51 -21.83
CA PHE A 57 18.88 9.45 -21.07
C PHE A 57 17.88 10.03 -20.08
N LYS A 58 16.71 9.41 -19.98
CA LYS A 58 15.68 9.75 -19.00
C LYS A 58 14.97 8.49 -18.52
N ILE A 59 14.55 8.48 -17.26
CA ILE A 59 13.80 7.37 -16.69
C ILE A 59 12.40 7.86 -16.39
N LYS A 60 11.39 7.28 -17.05
CA LYS A 60 9.99 7.57 -16.78
C LYS A 60 9.45 6.63 -15.71
N PHE A 61 8.72 7.19 -14.75
CA PHE A 61 8.03 6.40 -13.74
C PHE A 61 6.65 5.97 -14.22
N GLY A 62 6.29 4.74 -13.89
CA GLY A 62 4.99 4.13 -14.15
C GLY A 62 4.20 3.93 -12.85
N LYS A 63 3.62 2.74 -12.68
CA LYS A 63 2.80 2.42 -11.51
C LYS A 63 3.64 1.95 -10.33
N ILE A 64 3.26 2.41 -9.13
CA ILE A 64 3.79 1.90 -7.87
C ILE A 64 2.92 0.76 -7.36
N LYS A 65 3.55 -0.30 -6.87
CA LYS A 65 2.89 -1.48 -6.30
C LYS A 65 3.48 -1.76 -4.93
N VAL A 66 2.61 -1.99 -3.97
CA VAL A 66 2.98 -2.46 -2.62
C VAL A 66 2.57 -3.92 -2.50
N GLY A 67 3.54 -4.78 -2.20
CA GLY A 67 3.33 -6.22 -2.03
C GLY A 67 2.69 -6.59 -0.69
N THR A 68 2.77 -7.88 -0.36
CA THR A 68 2.42 -8.40 0.96
C THR A 68 3.64 -8.38 1.90
N PRO A 69 3.41 -8.33 3.24
CA PRO A 69 4.46 -8.41 4.23
C PRO A 69 5.29 -9.69 4.11
N LYS A 70 6.59 -9.54 3.90
CA LYS A 70 7.50 -10.66 3.69
C LYS A 70 8.91 -10.37 4.19
N VAL A 71 9.56 -11.43 4.68
CA VAL A 71 10.94 -11.40 5.16
C VAL A 71 11.84 -12.16 4.19
N ARG A 72 13.07 -11.67 4.03
CA ARG A 72 14.13 -12.38 3.32
C ARG A 72 15.03 -13.05 4.34
N GLU A 73 15.15 -14.37 4.27
CA GLU A 73 15.95 -15.15 5.20
C GLU A 73 17.43 -15.23 4.76
N ALA A 74 18.28 -15.79 5.63
CA ALA A 74 19.73 -15.84 5.43
C ALA A 74 20.14 -16.70 4.23
N ASP A 75 19.31 -17.68 3.86
CA ASP A 75 19.45 -18.51 2.65
C ASP A 75 19.00 -17.77 1.37
N GLY A 76 18.46 -16.57 1.50
CA GLY A 76 17.93 -15.77 0.40
C GLY A 76 16.47 -16.08 0.05
N ALA A 77 15.82 -17.03 0.71
CA ALA A 77 14.41 -17.32 0.50
C ALA A 77 13.55 -16.14 0.97
N THR A 78 12.45 -15.89 0.28
CA THR A 78 11.46 -14.87 0.67
C THR A 78 10.20 -15.57 1.13
N MET A 79 9.79 -15.32 2.36
CA MET A 79 8.60 -15.90 2.96
C MET A 79 7.67 -14.81 3.49
N GLU A 80 6.38 -15.05 3.34
CA GLU A 80 5.36 -14.21 3.98
C GLU A 80 5.45 -14.38 5.50
N ILE A 81 5.26 -13.28 6.21
CA ILE A 81 5.40 -13.25 7.67
C ILE A 81 4.10 -12.81 8.31
N THR A 82 3.73 -13.46 9.42
CA THR A 82 2.57 -13.03 10.22
C THR A 82 2.97 -11.96 11.23
N PRO A 83 2.03 -11.10 11.68
CA PRO A 83 2.34 -10.10 12.71
C PRO A 83 2.89 -10.67 14.02
N ILE A 84 2.42 -11.85 14.44
CA ILE A 84 2.89 -12.49 15.67
C ILE A 84 4.32 -13.01 15.51
N GLU A 85 4.63 -13.60 14.35
CA GLU A 85 5.98 -14.05 14.02
C GLU A 85 6.96 -12.88 13.95
N ALA A 86 6.56 -11.77 13.30
CA ALA A 86 7.37 -10.56 13.23
C ALA A 86 7.69 -10.02 14.63
N ARG A 87 6.71 -10.04 15.54
CA ARG A 87 6.92 -9.62 16.94
C ARG A 87 7.87 -10.54 17.69
N ILE A 88 7.70 -11.86 17.60
CA ILE A 88 8.50 -12.84 18.34
C ILE A 88 9.96 -12.85 17.87
N ARG A 89 10.18 -12.67 16.56
CA ARG A 89 11.51 -12.66 15.94
C ARG A 89 12.17 -11.27 15.89
N GLU A 90 11.53 -10.25 16.46
CA GLU A 90 12.00 -8.85 16.41
C GLU A 90 12.20 -8.33 14.97
N LEU A 91 11.34 -8.76 14.05
CA LEU A 91 11.38 -8.37 12.64
C LEU A 91 10.44 -7.19 12.36
N SER A 92 10.79 -6.42 11.33
CA SER A 92 9.92 -5.38 10.79
C SER A 92 8.82 -6.00 9.91
N TYR A 93 7.57 -5.82 10.31
CA TYR A 93 6.41 -6.23 9.52
C TYR A 93 6.21 -5.25 8.35
N ALA A 94 6.86 -5.54 7.22
CA ALA A 94 6.92 -4.65 6.07
C ALA A 94 6.81 -5.42 4.75
N ALA A 95 6.23 -4.76 3.75
CA ALA A 95 6.11 -5.26 2.38
C ALA A 95 7.12 -4.58 1.45
N ASP A 96 7.44 -5.24 0.34
CA ASP A 96 8.28 -4.63 -0.70
C ASP A 96 7.46 -3.66 -1.55
N ILE A 97 8.09 -2.55 -1.91
CA ILE A 97 7.56 -1.57 -2.86
C ILE A 97 8.31 -1.76 -4.18
N THR A 98 7.55 -1.96 -5.26
CA THR A 98 8.08 -2.03 -6.62
C THR A 98 7.49 -0.90 -7.45
N LEU A 99 8.35 -0.23 -8.23
CA LEU A 99 7.97 0.85 -9.13
C LEU A 99 8.30 0.46 -10.56
N GLU A 100 7.32 0.58 -11.45
CA GLU A 100 7.56 0.45 -12.89
C GLU A 100 8.44 1.61 -13.35
N MET A 101 9.56 1.30 -14.00
CA MET A 101 10.46 2.27 -14.59
C MET A 101 10.69 1.93 -16.05
N THR A 102 10.56 2.93 -16.92
CA THR A 102 10.84 2.81 -18.35
C THR A 102 12.04 3.69 -18.69
N PRO A 103 13.20 3.11 -18.99
CA PRO A 103 14.33 3.85 -19.55
C PRO A 103 13.96 4.40 -20.92
N ILE A 104 14.32 5.65 -21.19
CA ILE A 104 14.11 6.32 -22.47
C ILE A 104 15.45 6.89 -22.92
N THR A 105 15.93 6.37 -24.04
CA THR A 105 17.14 6.88 -24.70
C THR A 105 16.72 7.89 -25.78
N ILE A 106 17.42 9.03 -25.83
CA ILE A 106 17.19 10.09 -26.82
C ILE A 106 18.30 10.01 -27.86
N ASP A 107 17.95 9.74 -29.11
CA ASP A 107 18.91 9.78 -30.20
C ASP A 107 19.34 11.23 -30.49
N GLU A 108 20.64 11.51 -30.36
CA GLU A 108 21.21 12.85 -30.58
C GLU A 108 20.94 13.39 -31.98
N ARG A 109 20.84 12.54 -33.01
CA ARG A 109 20.67 12.96 -34.41
C ARG A 109 19.23 13.24 -34.78
N THR A 110 18.29 12.49 -34.23
CA THR A 110 16.87 12.56 -34.61
C THR A 110 15.98 13.17 -33.53
N GLN A 111 16.51 13.40 -32.33
CA GLN A 111 15.77 13.85 -31.14
C GLN A 111 14.54 12.98 -30.83
N ARG A 112 14.58 11.70 -31.25
CA ARG A 112 13.50 10.74 -30.99
C ARG A 112 13.73 10.05 -29.67
N GLU A 113 12.64 9.88 -28.94
CA GLU A 113 12.59 9.09 -27.71
C GLU A 113 12.35 7.63 -28.07
N GLU A 114 13.29 6.78 -27.70
CA GLU A 114 13.17 5.33 -27.83
C GLU A 114 12.97 4.75 -26.43
N PRO A 115 11.73 4.38 -26.06
CA PRO A 115 11.46 3.73 -24.79
C PRO A 115 11.96 2.28 -24.84
N GLU A 116 12.71 1.88 -23.82
CA GLU A 116 13.14 0.51 -23.61
C GLU A 116 12.06 -0.31 -22.88
N GLU A 117 12.39 -1.56 -22.53
CA GLU A 117 11.51 -2.43 -21.75
C GLU A 117 11.16 -1.79 -20.40
N THR A 118 9.89 -1.84 -20.03
CA THR A 118 9.43 -1.39 -18.71
C THR A 118 9.72 -2.46 -17.69
N LEU A 119 10.43 -2.09 -16.62
CA LEU A 119 10.88 -3.00 -15.58
C LEU A 119 10.22 -2.67 -14.24
N ASP A 120 9.79 -3.69 -13.50
CA ASP A 120 9.37 -3.56 -12.10
C ASP A 120 10.62 -3.54 -11.21
N ILE A 121 10.98 -2.37 -10.67
CA ILE A 121 12.19 -2.18 -9.86
C ILE A 121 11.82 -2.09 -8.38
N TYR A 122 12.50 -2.87 -7.54
CA TYR A 122 12.39 -2.75 -6.08
C TYR A 122 13.00 -1.42 -5.60
N ILE A 123 12.20 -0.60 -4.93
CA ILE A 123 12.64 0.71 -4.41
C ILE A 123 12.80 0.76 -2.89
N GLY A 124 12.23 -0.21 -2.17
CA GLY A 124 12.33 -0.25 -0.71
C GLY A 124 11.25 -1.08 -0.03
N LYS A 125 11.18 -0.96 1.31
CA LYS A 125 10.17 -1.61 2.15
C LYS A 125 9.24 -0.59 2.78
N LEU A 126 7.96 -0.94 2.89
CA LEU A 126 6.93 -0.16 3.58
C LEU A 126 6.38 -0.93 4.78
N PRO A 127 6.44 -0.39 6.01
CA PRO A 127 5.77 -0.99 7.16
C PRO A 127 4.26 -1.08 6.93
N ILE A 128 3.69 -2.27 7.14
CA ILE A 128 2.27 -2.52 6.90
C ILE A 128 1.47 -2.37 8.20
N MET A 129 0.41 -1.56 8.16
CA MET A 129 -0.49 -1.41 9.31
C MET A 129 -1.34 -2.66 9.50
N LEU A 130 -1.49 -3.12 10.75
CA LEU A 130 -2.33 -4.30 11.06
C LEU A 130 -3.79 -4.04 10.67
N LYS A 131 -4.45 -5.03 10.07
CA LYS A 131 -5.83 -4.95 9.54
C LYS A 131 -6.04 -3.87 8.46
N SER A 132 -4.98 -3.35 7.84
CA SER A 132 -5.08 -2.51 6.64
C SER A 132 -5.27 -3.34 5.36
N CYS A 133 -5.52 -2.66 4.24
CA CYS A 133 -5.79 -3.29 2.94
C CYS A 133 -4.66 -4.20 2.39
N ARG A 134 -3.44 -4.05 2.91
CA ARG A 134 -2.27 -4.88 2.54
C ARG A 134 -1.87 -5.88 3.62
N CYS A 135 -2.60 -5.93 4.73
CA CYS A 135 -2.39 -6.88 5.80
C CYS A 135 -3.24 -8.13 5.56
N PRO A 136 -2.65 -9.35 5.53
CA PRO A 136 -3.43 -10.58 5.38
C PRO A 136 -4.53 -10.76 6.44
N LEU A 137 -4.37 -10.14 7.63
CA LEU A 137 -5.35 -10.23 8.71
C LEU A 137 -6.69 -9.53 8.43
N GLU A 138 -6.78 -8.69 7.41
CA GLU A 138 -8.04 -7.99 7.08
C GLU A 138 -9.15 -8.97 6.66
N ASN A 139 -8.79 -10.03 5.93
CA ASN A 139 -9.75 -10.97 5.33
C ASN A 139 -9.94 -12.25 6.15
N LEU A 140 -9.32 -12.35 7.33
CA LEU A 140 -9.42 -13.54 8.19
C LEU A 140 -10.65 -13.45 9.10
N SER A 141 -11.35 -14.57 9.23
CA SER A 141 -12.42 -14.75 10.21
C SER A 141 -11.87 -14.79 11.64
N GLU A 142 -12.74 -14.59 12.63
CA GLU A 142 -12.34 -14.68 14.04
C GLU A 142 -11.72 -16.04 14.40
N GLN A 143 -12.15 -17.12 13.75
CA GLN A 143 -11.60 -18.46 13.98
C GLN A 143 -10.19 -18.63 13.41
N GLU A 144 -9.87 -17.94 12.31
CA GLU A 144 -8.54 -17.97 11.69
C GLU A 144 -7.53 -17.04 12.41
N LEU A 145 -8.03 -16.13 13.25
CA LEU A 145 -7.20 -15.24 14.07
C LEU A 145 -6.80 -15.84 15.43
N ILE A 146 -7.39 -16.99 15.81
CA ILE A 146 -7.14 -17.71 17.07
C ILE A 146 -6.02 -18.75 16.86
#